data_AF-A0A6V7JA25-F1
#
_entry.id   AF-A0A6V7JA25-F1
#
_cell.length_a   1.000
_cell.length_b   1.000
_cell.length_c   1.000
_cell.angle_alpha   90.00
_cell.angle_beta   90.00
_cell.angle_gamma   90.00
#
_symmetry.space_group_name_H-M   'P 1'
#
loop_
_entity.id
_entity.type
_entity.pdbx_description
1 polymer ?
#
loop_
_entity_poly.entity_id
_entity_poly.type
_entity_poly.pdbx_seq_one_letter_code
_entity_poly.pdbx_strand_id
1 'polypeptide(L)' 'GYTKLLGKGCLPKQPVIVKAKFFSKLAEEKIKAIGGACVLSA' A
#
# COMPACT_ATOMS: atom_id res chain seq x y z
N GLY A 1 -10.19 -11.91 -4.26
CA GLY A 1 -9.04 -11.53 -3.40
C GLY A 1 -8.03 -10.80 -4.26
N TYR A 2 -7.54 -9.65 -3.79
CA TYR A 2 -6.54 -8.87 -4.54
C TYR A 2 -5.13 -9.32 -4.16
N THR A 3 -4.38 -9.74 -5.15
CA THR A 3 -3.01 -10.25 -4.97
C THR A 3 -1.98 -9.12 -5.11
N LYS A 4 -2.29 -8.07 -5.89
CA LYS A 4 -1.37 -6.97 -6.24
C LYS A 4 -1.99 -5.61 -5.97
N LEU A 5 -1.28 -4.77 -5.22
CA LEU A 5 -1.59 -3.36 -5.02
C LEU A 5 -0.88 -2.49 -6.04
N LEU A 6 -1.69 -1.65 -6.69
CA LEU A 6 -1.25 -0.65 -7.66
C LEU A 6 -1.39 0.74 -7.03
N GLY A 7 -0.46 1.64 -7.33
CA GLY A 7 -0.43 2.99 -6.77
C GLY A 7 -1.37 3.98 -7.46
N LYS A 8 -2.51 3.54 -8.03
CA LYS A 8 -3.44 4.43 -8.74
C LYS A 8 -4.43 5.06 -7.73
N GLY A 9 -4.68 6.37 -7.86
CA GLY A 9 -5.54 7.13 -6.95
C GLY A 9 -4.79 7.84 -5.81
N CYS A 10 -5.56 8.49 -4.92
CA CYS A 10 -5.08 9.18 -3.73
C CYS A 10 -5.46 8.40 -2.49
N LEU A 11 -4.51 8.22 -1.57
CA LEU A 11 -4.79 7.64 -0.26
C LEU A 11 -5.24 8.74 0.71
N PRO A 12 -6.11 8.43 1.69
CA PRO A 12 -6.53 9.38 2.71
C PRO A 12 -5.33 9.84 3.55
N LYS A 13 -5.43 10.99 4.22
CA LYS A 13 -4.36 11.54 5.10
C LYS A 13 -4.10 10.73 6.38
N GLN A 14 -4.87 9.68 6.64
CA GLN A 14 -4.71 8.83 7.81
C GLN A 14 -3.74 7.68 7.51
N PRO A 15 -2.86 7.33 8.47
CA PRO A 15 -1.95 6.21 8.30
C PRO A 15 -2.73 4.90 8.20
N VAL A 16 -2.43 4.11 7.18
CA VAL A 16 -3.09 2.84 6.89
C VAL A 16 -2.07 1.71 6.78
N ILE A 17 -2.43 0.54 7.31
CA ILE A 17 -1.62 -0.68 7.19
C ILE A 17 -2.30 -1.57 6.16
N VAL A 18 -1.58 -1.92 5.10
CA VAL A 18 -2.12 -2.72 4.00
C VAL A 18 -1.40 -4.07 3.93
N LYS A 19 -2.16 -5.16 3.87
CA LYS A 19 -1.66 -6.54 3.76
C LYS A 19 -1.92 -7.07 2.35
N ALA A 20 -0.87 -7.42 1.60
CA ALA A 20 -1.00 -8.04 0.28
C ALA A 20 0.24 -8.85 -0.10
N LYS A 21 0.11 -9.65 -1.17
CA LYS A 21 1.21 -10.46 -1.74
C LYS A 21 2.22 -9.63 -2.50
N PHE A 22 1.72 -8.74 -3.37
CA PHE A 22 2.56 -7.92 -4.23
C PHE A 22 2.22 -6.44 -4.08
N PHE A 23 3.24 -5.62 -3.93
CA PHE A 23 3.12 -4.17 -3.99
C PHE A 23 3.90 -3.64 -5.20
N SER A 24 3.40 -2.54 -5.76
CA SER A 24 4.14 -1.79 -6.78
C SER A 24 4.96 -0.70 -6.08
N LYS A 25 6.11 -0.30 -6.64
CA LYS A 25 6.95 0.78 -6.06
C LYS A 25 6.15 2.04 -5.72
N LEU A 26 5.31 2.49 -6.67
CA LEU A 26 4.43 3.64 -6.47
C LEU A 26 3.39 3.45 -5.34
N ALA A 27 2.96 2.23 -5.07
CA ALA A 27 2.03 1.94 -3.99
C ALA A 27 2.74 2.00 -2.63
N GLU A 28 3.94 1.41 -2.53
CA GLU A 28 4.76 1.48 -1.31
C GLU A 28 5.16 2.91 -0.96
N GLU A 29 5.62 3.69 -1.95
CA GLU A 29 5.98 5.09 -1.75
C GLU A 29 4.79 5.91 -1.24
N LYS A 30 3.59 5.70 -1.80
CA LYS A 30 2.37 6.36 -1.33
C LYS A 30 2.01 5.93 0.09
N ILE A 31 2.04 4.64 0.39
CA ILE A 31 1.70 4.13 1.73
C ILE A 31 2.67 4.70 2.77
N LYS A 32 3.97 4.76 2.44
CA LYS A 32 5.01 5.33 3.30
C LYS A 32 4.87 6.85 3.46
N ALA A 33 4.46 7.57 2.40
CA ALA A 33 4.24 9.02 2.44
C ALA A 33 3.13 9.45 3.41
N ILE A 34 2.15 8.58 3.68
CA ILE A 34 1.07 8.84 4.64
C ILE A 34 1.43 8.31 6.05
N GLY A 35 2.63 7.77 6.25
CA GLY A 35 3.03 7.12 7.50
C GLY A 35 2.36 5.76 7.73
N GLY A 36 1.90 5.11 6.66
CA GLY A 36 1.37 3.75 6.68
C GLY A 36 2.46 2.68 6.60
N ALA A 37 2.05 1.41 6.74
CA ALA A 37 2.94 0.26 6.65
C ALA A 37 2.44 -0.76 5.61
N CYS A 38 3.37 -1.28 4.81
CA CYS A 38 3.10 -2.38 3.88
C CYS A 38 3.49 -3.70 4.55
N VAL A 39 2.55 -4.64 4.63
CA VAL A 39 2.78 -5.98 5.20
C VAL A 39 2.64 -7.01 4.08
N LEU A 40 3.72 -7.74 3.82
CA LEU A 40 3.71 -8.85 2.89
C LEU A 40 2.97 -10.03 3.53
N SER A 41 1.93 -10.51 2.84
CA SER A 41 1.12 -11.65 3.28
C SER A 41 1.13 -12.73 2.19
N ALA A 42 1.28 -14.00 2.58
CA ALA A 42 1.51 -15.14 1.69
C ALA A 42 0.23 -15.78 1.13
#